data_AF-A0A556MRZ2-F1
#
_entry.id   AF-A0A556MRZ2-F1
#
_cell.length_a   1.000
_cell.length_b   1.000
_cell.length_c   1.000
_cell.angle_alpha   90.00
_cell.angle_beta   90.00
_cell.angle_gamma   90.00
#
_symmetry.space_group_name_H-M   'P 1'
#
loop_
_entity.id
_entity.type
_entity.pdbx_description
1 polymer ?
#
loop_
_entity_poly.entity_id
_entity_poly.type
_entity_poly.pdbx_seq_one_letter_code
_entity_poly.pdbx_strand_id
1 'polypeptide(L)'
;MRTIKRNHSTVPLKSSSWKRMLIVLGLILAIIFGNMIYIAVSDQSVSAKISLPEFDTLFTKEARNKLQINRTLKTRNREPVSTYVYDNKFQVIVIKVRLLHNLSLHQILNLKNETSNQRMNAVYSSLPSNNSMTINLKAGKEIMASTVHFDFNGGIMNTVMESGNVYCYSYSFDSFSIRYDDEPYDIVATGDKKLSQIQTAFIKKDKSLYIILLNADDPKIQMEPNLLYSMIKK
;
A
#
# COMPACT_ATOMS: atom_id res chain seq x y z
N MET A 1 17.81 -72.96 37.54
CA MET A 1 18.29 -71.85 36.69
C MET A 1 17.37 -71.75 35.47
N ARG A 2 16.46 -70.78 35.41
CA ARG A 2 15.50 -70.58 34.29
C ARG A 2 15.97 -69.42 33.42
N THR A 3 16.34 -69.71 32.19
CA THR A 3 16.81 -68.72 31.21
C THR A 3 15.61 -68.13 30.48
N ILE A 4 15.29 -66.86 30.75
CA ILE A 4 14.21 -66.12 30.07
C ILE A 4 14.77 -65.60 28.73
N LYS A 5 14.36 -66.20 27.61
CA LYS A 5 14.58 -65.64 26.27
C LYS A 5 13.62 -64.47 26.05
N ARG A 6 14.13 -63.23 26.03
CA ARG A 6 13.41 -62.05 25.52
C ARG A 6 13.47 -62.05 24.00
N ASN A 7 12.33 -62.25 23.35
CA ASN A 7 12.17 -61.99 21.92
C ASN A 7 12.01 -60.48 21.72
N HIS A 8 13.03 -59.84 21.13
CA HIS A 8 12.90 -58.49 20.58
C HIS A 8 12.24 -58.58 19.21
N SER A 9 10.93 -58.31 19.15
CA SER A 9 10.22 -58.06 17.90
C SER A 9 10.56 -56.65 17.41
N THR A 10 11.43 -56.55 16.41
CA THR A 10 11.64 -55.32 15.65
C THR A 10 10.45 -55.11 14.72
N VAL A 11 9.53 -54.23 15.11
CA VAL A 11 8.43 -53.80 14.24
C VAL A 11 9.04 -52.96 13.10
N PRO A 12 8.92 -53.37 11.83
CA PRO A 12 9.47 -52.58 10.73
C PRO A 12 8.68 -51.29 10.60
N LEU A 13 9.34 -50.15 10.82
CA LEU A 13 8.80 -48.83 10.51
C LEU A 13 8.46 -48.79 9.02
N LYS A 14 7.17 -48.64 8.72
CA LYS A 14 6.57 -48.66 7.38
C LYS A 14 7.04 -47.45 6.56
N SER A 15 8.23 -47.55 5.96
CA SER A 15 8.95 -46.46 5.24
C SER A 15 8.22 -45.91 4.01
N SER A 16 7.14 -46.57 3.58
CA SER A 16 6.31 -46.15 2.45
C SER A 16 5.47 -44.90 2.72
N SER A 17 5.14 -44.58 3.97
CA SER A 17 4.22 -43.47 4.28
C SER A 17 4.89 -42.10 4.07
N TRP A 18 6.16 -41.97 4.46
CA TRP A 18 6.89 -40.70 4.43
C TRP A 18 7.21 -40.26 3.00
N LYS A 19 7.48 -41.19 2.09
CA LYS A 19 7.70 -40.88 0.67
C LYS A 19 6.45 -40.27 0.01
N ARG A 20 5.25 -40.80 0.33
CA ARG A 20 3.98 -40.25 -0.17
C ARG A 20 3.72 -38.86 0.40
N MET A 21 4.01 -38.66 1.68
CA MET A 21 3.89 -37.34 2.34
C MET A 21 4.79 -36.29 1.70
N LEU A 22 6.05 -36.64 1.37
CA LEU A 22 6.98 -35.73 0.70
C LEU A 22 6.52 -35.35 -0.73
N ILE A 23 5.95 -36.29 -1.48
CA ILE A 23 5.40 -36.02 -2.82
C ILE A 23 4.22 -35.06 -2.72
N VAL A 24 3.28 -35.29 -1.80
CA VAL A 24 2.13 -34.40 -1.58
C VAL A 24 2.59 -33.01 -1.15
N LEU A 25 3.56 -32.92 -0.24
CA LEU A 25 4.13 -31.64 0.19
C LEU A 25 4.80 -30.90 -0.96
N GLY A 26 5.57 -31.60 -1.80
CA GLY A 26 6.19 -31.03 -3.00
C GLY A 26 5.18 -30.47 -3.99
N LEU A 27 4.07 -31.17 -4.22
CA LEU A 27 2.98 -30.70 -5.09
C LEU A 27 2.29 -29.45 -4.52
N ILE A 28 2.02 -29.42 -3.21
CA ILE A 28 1.43 -28.25 -2.55
C ILE A 28 2.35 -27.04 -2.69
N LEU A 29 3.66 -27.21 -2.44
CA LEU A 29 4.63 -26.14 -2.60
C LEU A 29 4.70 -25.66 -4.06
N ALA A 30 4.71 -26.58 -5.04
CA ALA A 30 4.73 -26.21 -6.46
C ALA A 30 3.50 -25.39 -6.87
N ILE A 31 2.31 -25.71 -6.34
CA ILE A 31 1.09 -24.94 -6.58
C ILE A 31 1.20 -23.53 -5.96
N ILE A 32 1.65 -23.42 -4.71
CA ILE A 32 1.80 -22.13 -4.02
C ILE A 32 2.80 -21.23 -4.76
N PHE A 33 3.99 -21.76 -5.08
CA PHE A 33 5.03 -21.02 -5.80
C PHE A 33 4.60 -20.69 -7.23
N GLY A 34 3.96 -21.62 -7.94
CA GLY A 34 3.43 -21.40 -9.28
C GLY A 34 2.42 -20.26 -9.33
N ASN A 35 1.52 -20.18 -8.34
CA ASN A 35 0.54 -19.11 -8.24
C ASN A 35 1.19 -17.75 -7.95
N MET A 36 2.19 -17.69 -7.08
CA MET A 36 2.96 -16.46 -6.84
C MET A 36 3.68 -15.95 -8.10
N ILE A 37 4.33 -16.84 -8.86
CA ILE A 37 4.99 -16.48 -10.13
C ILE A 37 3.95 -16.00 -11.14
N TYR A 38 2.83 -16.69 -11.26
CA TYR A 38 1.75 -16.28 -12.17
C TYR A 38 1.22 -14.88 -11.85
N ILE A 39 1.00 -14.56 -10.57
CA ILE A 39 0.59 -13.22 -10.13
C ILE A 39 1.65 -12.17 -10.51
N ALA A 40 2.93 -12.45 -10.23
CA ALA A 40 4.02 -11.53 -10.56
C ALA A 40 4.16 -11.27 -12.08
N VAL A 41 3.96 -12.29 -12.92
CA VAL A 41 4.06 -12.17 -14.38
C VAL A 41 2.81 -11.57 -15.01
N SER A 42 1.63 -11.85 -14.46
CA SER A 42 0.35 -11.36 -15.00
C SER A 42 0.08 -9.88 -14.67
N ASP A 43 0.69 -9.35 -13.62
CA ASP A 43 0.57 -7.94 -13.23
C ASP A 43 1.63 -7.05 -13.91
N GLN A 44 1.81 -7.24 -15.23
CA GLN A 44 2.65 -6.33 -16.02
C GLN A 44 2.08 -4.92 -15.94
N SER A 45 2.82 -4.05 -15.27
CA SER A 45 2.48 -2.65 -15.16
C SER A 45 3.04 -1.88 -16.35
N VAL A 46 2.20 -1.07 -16.98
CA VAL A 46 2.62 -0.14 -18.02
C VAL A 46 2.81 1.22 -17.39
N SER A 47 4.01 1.76 -17.56
CA SER A 47 4.38 3.11 -17.18
C SER A 47 4.20 4.04 -18.35
N ALA A 48 3.42 5.11 -18.20
CA ALA A 48 3.33 6.14 -19.23
C ALA A 48 3.17 7.54 -18.61
N LYS A 49 3.60 8.58 -19.33
CA LYS A 49 3.29 9.98 -19.00
C LYS A 49 1.91 10.33 -19.57
N ILE A 50 0.85 9.97 -18.85
CA ILE A 50 -0.54 10.18 -19.29
C ILE A 50 -1.29 10.95 -18.21
N SER A 51 -2.05 11.99 -18.58
CA SER A 51 -2.96 12.63 -17.64
C SER A 51 -4.24 11.81 -17.49
N LEU A 52 -4.75 11.74 -16.27
CA LEU A 52 -6.06 11.19 -15.98
C LEU A 52 -7.00 12.35 -15.65
N PRO A 53 -7.98 12.69 -16.52
CA PRO A 53 -8.88 13.82 -16.30
C PRO A 53 -9.59 13.78 -14.95
N GLU A 54 -9.90 12.58 -14.46
CA GLU A 54 -10.51 12.37 -13.13
C GLU A 54 -9.62 12.93 -12.00
N PHE A 55 -8.31 12.70 -12.06
CA PHE A 55 -7.35 13.20 -11.06
C PHE A 55 -7.16 14.71 -11.17
N ASP A 56 -7.23 15.26 -12.38
CA ASP A 56 -7.17 16.71 -12.60
C ASP A 56 -8.35 17.43 -11.90
N THR A 57 -9.47 16.75 -11.64
CA THR A 57 -10.60 17.35 -10.90
C THR A 57 -10.38 17.43 -9.38
N LEU A 58 -9.31 16.82 -8.86
CA LEU A 58 -8.98 16.82 -7.42
C LEU A 58 -8.24 18.09 -6.99
N PHE A 59 -7.70 18.85 -7.94
CA PHE A 59 -6.83 19.98 -7.67
C PHE A 59 -7.45 21.32 -8.11
N THR A 60 -7.09 22.41 -7.42
CA THR A 60 -7.44 23.77 -7.81
C THR A 60 -6.80 24.14 -9.15
N LYS A 61 -7.29 25.20 -9.81
CA LYS A 61 -6.71 25.64 -11.09
C LYS A 61 -5.25 26.07 -10.91
N GLU A 62 -4.96 26.75 -9.80
CA GLU A 62 -3.65 27.26 -9.42
C GLU A 62 -2.67 26.11 -9.21
N ALA A 63 -3.08 25.07 -8.47
CA ALA A 63 -2.24 23.90 -8.23
C ALA A 63 -1.98 23.12 -9.52
N ARG A 64 -3.00 22.91 -10.36
CA ARG A 64 -2.85 22.22 -11.65
C ARG A 64 -1.83 22.86 -12.57
N ASN A 65 -1.78 24.18 -12.63
CA ASN A 65 -0.81 24.89 -13.48
C ASN A 65 0.65 24.63 -13.06
N LYS A 66 0.88 24.15 -11.84
CA LYS A 66 2.21 23.80 -11.30
C LYS A 66 2.44 22.28 -11.22
N LEU A 67 1.43 21.46 -11.49
CA LEU A 67 1.54 20.01 -11.50
C LEU A 67 2.01 19.52 -12.86
N GLN A 68 3.10 18.77 -12.86
CA GLN A 68 3.64 18.11 -14.04
C GLN A 68 3.54 16.60 -13.84
N ILE A 69 2.93 15.89 -14.79
CA ILE A 69 2.85 14.43 -14.71
C ILE A 69 4.26 13.85 -14.86
N ASN A 70 4.70 13.15 -13.82
CA ASN A 70 5.94 12.38 -13.88
C ASN A 70 5.68 11.03 -14.54
N ARG A 71 4.69 10.30 -14.03
CA ARG A 71 4.34 8.95 -14.47
C ARG A 71 2.95 8.56 -13.99
N THR A 72 2.26 7.75 -14.77
CA THR A 72 1.09 6.98 -14.36
C THR A 72 1.40 5.50 -14.51
N LEU A 73 1.23 4.77 -13.42
CA LEU A 73 1.26 3.32 -13.38
C LEU A 73 -0.14 2.79 -13.66
N LYS A 74 -0.29 2.04 -14.74
CA LYS A 74 -1.53 1.33 -15.05
C LYS A 74 -1.26 -0.16 -15.07
N THR A 75 -2.02 -0.93 -14.31
CA THR A 75 -2.00 -2.39 -14.42
C THR A 75 -3.37 -2.89 -14.86
N ARG A 76 -3.49 -4.18 -15.19
CA ARG A 76 -4.78 -4.78 -15.57
C ARG A 76 -5.70 -5.00 -14.39
N ASN A 77 -5.13 -5.06 -13.18
CA ASN A 77 -5.79 -5.63 -12.01
C ASN A 77 -6.12 -4.59 -10.94
N ARG A 78 -5.67 -3.33 -11.10
CA ARG A 78 -5.94 -2.23 -10.16
C ARG A 78 -6.18 -0.89 -10.86
N GLU A 79 -6.79 0.04 -10.13
CA GLU A 79 -6.89 1.44 -10.51
C GLU A 79 -5.50 2.06 -10.70
N PRO A 80 -5.38 3.04 -11.60
CA PRO A 80 -4.10 3.66 -11.90
C PRO A 80 -3.59 4.48 -10.71
N VAL A 81 -2.28 4.53 -10.58
CA VAL A 81 -1.57 5.39 -9.62
C VAL A 81 -0.77 6.41 -10.40
N SER A 82 -1.00 7.69 -10.13
CA SER A 82 -0.29 8.78 -10.82
C SER A 82 0.63 9.52 -9.88
N THR A 83 1.84 9.77 -10.35
CA THR A 83 2.86 10.57 -9.70
C THR A 83 3.03 11.87 -10.49
N TYR A 84 2.99 12.99 -9.78
CA TYR A 84 3.22 14.33 -10.30
C TYR A 84 4.39 14.97 -9.57
N VAL A 85 5.00 15.95 -10.23
CA VAL A 85 5.92 16.90 -9.61
C VAL A 85 5.18 18.23 -9.49
N TYR A 86 5.15 18.79 -8.29
CA TYR A 86 4.55 20.09 -7.98
C TYR A 86 5.67 21.11 -7.70
N ASP A 87 5.65 22.23 -8.42
CA ASP A 87 6.61 23.34 -8.28
C ASP A 87 8.09 22.91 -8.37
N ASN A 88 8.38 21.80 -9.06
CA ASN A 88 9.72 21.17 -9.17
C ASN A 88 10.38 20.80 -7.82
N LYS A 89 9.60 20.68 -6.74
CA LYS A 89 10.11 20.49 -5.38
C LYS A 89 9.43 19.36 -4.62
N PHE A 90 8.18 19.07 -4.98
CA PHE A 90 7.35 18.14 -4.24
C PHE A 90 6.84 17.04 -5.16
N GLN A 91 6.86 15.82 -4.66
CA GLN A 91 6.21 14.69 -5.28
C GLN A 91 4.78 14.59 -4.76
N VAL A 92 3.84 14.48 -5.69
CA VAL A 92 2.42 14.22 -5.41
C VAL A 92 2.07 12.85 -5.96
N ILE A 93 1.49 11.99 -5.13
CA ILE A 93 1.03 10.66 -5.56
C ILE A 93 -0.47 10.60 -5.32
N VAL A 94 -1.21 10.23 -6.37
CA VAL A 94 -2.66 10.07 -6.34
C VAL A 94 -2.98 8.60 -6.58
N ILE A 95 -3.65 7.99 -5.60
CA ILE A 95 -4.12 6.61 -5.63
C ILE A 95 -5.65 6.64 -5.55
N LYS A 96 -6.32 5.92 -6.43
CA LYS A 96 -7.76 5.73 -6.38
C LYS A 96 -8.06 4.34 -5.81
N VAL A 97 -9.08 4.28 -4.97
CA VAL A 97 -9.59 3.06 -4.35
C VAL A 97 -11.09 2.98 -4.58
N ARG A 98 -11.57 1.83 -5.06
CA ARG A 98 -13.02 1.59 -5.19
C ARG A 98 -13.63 1.21 -3.84
N LEU A 99 -14.74 1.83 -3.48
CA LEU A 99 -15.48 1.54 -2.26
C LEU A 99 -16.71 0.66 -2.55
N LEU A 100 -17.03 -0.25 -1.64
CA LEU A 100 -18.23 -1.07 -1.72
C LEU A 100 -19.50 -0.23 -1.52
N HIS A 101 -19.44 0.69 -0.56
CA HIS A 101 -20.55 1.54 -0.14
C HIS A 101 -20.23 3.03 -0.28
N ASN A 102 -21.28 3.85 -0.46
CA ASN A 102 -21.17 5.30 -0.52
C ASN A 102 -21.24 5.92 0.89
N LEU A 103 -20.40 5.46 1.80
CA LEU A 103 -20.34 5.94 3.19
C LEU A 103 -19.43 7.16 3.31
N SER A 104 -19.59 7.91 4.39
CA SER A 104 -18.73 9.07 4.70
C SER A 104 -17.37 8.63 5.26
N LEU A 105 -16.37 9.52 5.25
CA LEU A 105 -15.00 9.17 5.66
C LEU A 105 -14.91 8.61 7.07
N HIS A 106 -15.60 9.21 8.05
CA HIS A 106 -15.58 8.73 9.44
C HIS A 106 -16.10 7.29 9.62
N GLN A 107 -16.87 6.77 8.65
CA GLN A 107 -17.43 5.42 8.70
C GLN A 107 -16.54 4.39 8.03
N ILE A 108 -15.61 4.82 7.17
CA ILE A 108 -14.76 3.91 6.38
C ILE A 108 -13.28 4.02 6.74
N LEU A 109 -12.82 5.15 7.27
CA LEU A 109 -11.41 5.39 7.54
C LEU A 109 -11.10 5.21 9.02
N ASN A 110 -10.24 4.23 9.31
CA ASN A 110 -9.70 3.99 10.64
C ASN A 110 -8.24 4.43 10.69
N LEU A 111 -7.92 5.36 11.58
CA LEU A 111 -6.56 5.86 11.79
C LEU A 111 -5.95 5.22 13.03
N LYS A 112 -4.71 4.73 12.92
CA LYS A 112 -3.99 4.11 14.03
C LYS A 112 -2.54 4.58 14.07
N ASN A 113 -2.11 5.11 15.23
CA ASN A 113 -0.70 5.38 15.47
C ASN A 113 -0.07 4.15 16.10
N GLU A 114 0.57 3.30 15.30
CA GLU A 114 1.20 2.09 15.80
C GLU A 114 2.50 1.78 15.07
N THR A 115 3.49 1.39 15.86
CA THR A 115 4.68 0.69 15.38
C THR A 115 4.30 -0.75 15.04
N SER A 116 3.53 -0.95 13.95
CA SER A 116 3.24 -2.30 13.50
C SER A 116 4.45 -2.87 12.77
N ASN A 117 4.85 -4.10 13.13
CA ASN A 117 5.75 -4.87 12.29
C ASN A 117 4.97 -5.22 11.01
N GLN A 118 5.11 -4.37 9.99
CA GLN A 118 4.48 -4.54 8.68
C GLN A 118 4.98 -5.84 8.06
N ARG A 119 4.23 -6.94 8.24
CA ARG A 119 4.53 -8.22 7.62
C ARG A 119 4.06 -8.18 6.17
N MET A 120 5.00 -7.97 5.26
CA MET A 120 4.77 -8.07 3.82
C MET A 120 4.62 -9.56 3.44
N ASN A 121 3.41 -10.10 3.58
CA ASN A 121 3.05 -11.47 3.19
C ASN A 121 2.42 -11.53 1.78
N ALA A 122 2.72 -10.54 0.94
CA ALA A 122 2.27 -10.44 -0.44
C ALA A 122 3.44 -10.04 -1.36
N VAL A 123 3.21 -10.08 -2.67
CA VAL A 123 4.16 -9.55 -3.66
C VAL A 123 3.93 -8.05 -3.78
N TYR A 124 5.01 -7.27 -3.80
CA TYR A 124 4.94 -5.81 -3.90
C TYR A 124 5.81 -5.31 -5.06
N SER A 125 5.36 -4.22 -5.68
CA SER A 125 6.11 -3.44 -6.64
C SER A 125 6.41 -2.08 -6.04
N SER A 126 7.67 -1.67 -6.07
CA SER A 126 8.06 -0.33 -5.65
C SER A 126 7.61 0.70 -6.69
N LEU A 127 6.94 1.74 -6.23
CA LEU A 127 6.76 2.94 -7.03
C LEU A 127 8.10 3.66 -7.18
N PRO A 128 8.35 4.33 -8.32
CA PRO A 128 9.44 5.27 -8.42
C PRO A 128 9.25 6.35 -7.36
N SER A 129 10.13 6.35 -6.38
CA SER A 129 10.08 7.26 -5.27
C SER A 129 11.27 8.21 -5.33
N ASN A 130 11.17 9.32 -4.62
CA ASN A 130 12.29 10.26 -4.47
C ASN A 130 13.21 9.80 -3.32
N ASN A 131 14.24 10.59 -3.03
CA ASN A 131 15.22 10.26 -2.00
C ASN A 131 14.68 10.41 -0.55
N SER A 132 13.40 10.76 -0.34
CA SER A 132 12.86 10.96 1.01
C SER A 132 11.89 9.85 1.45
N MET A 133 11.41 9.04 0.51
CA MET A 133 10.41 8.02 0.80
C MET A 133 10.56 6.85 -0.17
N THR A 134 10.23 5.64 0.25
CA THR A 134 9.94 4.50 -0.63
C THR A 134 8.48 4.11 -0.47
N ILE A 135 7.77 3.85 -1.57
CA ILE A 135 6.40 3.32 -1.54
C ILE A 135 6.36 2.01 -2.29
N ASN A 136 5.81 0.99 -1.63
CA ASN A 136 5.56 -0.32 -2.17
C ASN A 136 4.05 -0.54 -2.29
N LEU A 137 3.62 -0.95 -3.47
CA LEU A 137 2.23 -1.28 -3.79
C LEU A 137 2.10 -2.79 -3.94
N LYS A 138 1.09 -3.38 -3.31
CA LYS A 138 0.74 -4.79 -3.46
C LYS A 138 0.40 -5.08 -4.93
N ALA A 139 0.98 -6.15 -5.46
CA ALA A 139 0.68 -6.65 -6.79
C ALA A 139 -0.60 -7.49 -6.77
N GLY A 140 -1.30 -7.54 -7.90
CA GLY A 140 -2.51 -8.32 -8.09
C GLY A 140 -3.79 -7.50 -8.13
N LYS A 141 -4.91 -8.17 -7.86
CA LYS A 141 -6.25 -7.60 -8.02
C LYS A 141 -6.60 -6.69 -6.85
N GLU A 142 -6.93 -5.44 -7.17
CA GLU A 142 -7.53 -4.52 -6.22
C GLU A 142 -8.91 -5.02 -5.81
N ILE A 143 -9.17 -4.97 -4.50
CA ILE A 143 -10.46 -5.30 -3.93
C ILE A 143 -11.28 -4.02 -3.71
N MET A 144 -12.61 -4.15 -3.77
CA MET A 144 -13.48 -3.05 -3.35
C MET A 144 -13.47 -2.99 -1.83
N ALA A 145 -13.04 -1.85 -1.26
CA ALA A 145 -12.90 -1.69 0.18
C ALA A 145 -14.24 -1.32 0.83
N SER A 146 -14.57 -1.95 1.96
CA SER A 146 -15.62 -1.45 2.86
C SER A 146 -15.03 -0.55 3.93
N THR A 147 -13.82 -0.88 4.38
CA THR A 147 -13.05 -0.16 5.39
C THR A 147 -11.62 0.04 4.91
N VAL A 148 -11.03 1.17 5.29
CA VAL A 148 -9.65 1.57 5.00
C VAL A 148 -8.95 1.81 6.32
N HIS A 149 -7.92 1.03 6.60
CA HIS A 149 -7.09 1.22 7.79
C HIS A 149 -5.80 1.92 7.39
N PHE A 150 -5.53 3.03 8.04
CA PHE A 150 -4.33 3.83 7.89
C PHE A 150 -3.51 3.73 9.18
N ASP A 151 -2.49 2.88 9.13
CA ASP A 151 -1.55 2.70 10.23
C ASP A 151 -0.33 3.58 9.95
N PHE A 152 0.05 4.44 10.88
CA PHE A 152 1.23 5.29 10.75
C PHE A 152 2.14 5.16 11.97
N ASN A 153 3.43 5.38 11.75
CA ASN A 153 4.47 5.43 12.77
C ASN A 153 5.35 6.65 12.51
N GLY A 154 5.63 7.42 13.56
CA GLY A 154 6.42 8.65 13.48
C GLY A 154 5.98 9.70 14.49
N GLY A 155 6.02 10.96 14.09
CA GLY A 155 5.62 12.10 14.93
C GLY A 155 4.11 12.25 15.08
N ILE A 156 3.72 13.32 15.79
CA ILE A 156 2.31 13.65 16.03
C ILE A 156 1.63 13.99 14.70
N MET A 157 0.47 13.38 14.48
CA MET A 157 -0.40 13.70 13.35
C MET A 157 -1.22 14.94 13.62
N ASN A 158 -0.99 16.00 12.84
CA ASN A 158 -1.77 17.22 12.92
C ASN A 158 -2.90 17.18 11.89
N THR A 159 -4.14 17.33 12.35
CA THR A 159 -5.31 17.50 11.49
C THR A 159 -5.31 18.90 10.88
N VAL A 160 -5.19 18.98 9.56
CA VAL A 160 -5.29 20.24 8.79
C VAL A 160 -6.74 20.53 8.45
N MET A 161 -7.51 19.49 8.10
CA MET A 161 -8.92 19.58 7.77
C MET A 161 -9.59 18.23 8.04
N GLU A 162 -10.79 18.27 8.61
CA GLU A 162 -11.64 17.09 8.76
C GLU A 162 -13.09 17.45 8.44
N SER A 163 -13.63 16.85 7.37
CA SER A 163 -15.00 17.03 6.92
C SER A 163 -15.51 15.70 6.35
N GLY A 164 -16.83 15.48 6.28
CA GLY A 164 -17.40 14.19 5.90
C GLY A 164 -16.88 13.57 4.59
N ASN A 165 -16.34 14.38 3.67
CA ASN A 165 -15.75 13.93 2.40
C ASN A 165 -14.25 14.23 2.22
N VAL A 166 -13.62 15.02 3.09
CA VAL A 166 -12.19 15.37 2.98
C VAL A 166 -11.52 15.39 4.34
N TYR A 167 -10.54 14.50 4.52
CA TYR A 167 -9.65 14.46 5.68
C TYR A 167 -8.23 14.77 5.20
N CYS A 168 -7.52 15.69 5.85
CA CYS A 168 -6.17 16.11 5.48
C CYS A 168 -5.28 16.22 6.71
N TYR A 169 -4.11 15.60 6.65
CA TYR A 169 -3.16 15.46 7.76
C TYR A 169 -1.75 15.92 7.34
N SER A 170 -0.99 16.45 8.31
CA SER A 170 0.44 16.77 8.17
C SER A 170 1.22 16.19 9.36
N TYR A 171 2.28 15.44 9.07
CA TYR A 171 3.07 14.76 10.11
C TYR A 171 4.46 14.38 9.61
N SER A 172 5.37 14.15 10.55
CA SER A 172 6.61 13.43 10.28
C SER A 172 6.35 11.93 10.39
N PHE A 173 6.89 11.14 9.47
CA PHE A 173 6.69 9.69 9.46
C PHE A 173 8.01 8.93 9.31
N ASP A 174 8.08 7.79 9.96
CA ASP A 174 9.08 6.76 9.72
C ASP A 174 8.51 5.73 8.72
N SER A 175 7.24 5.37 8.91
CA SER A 175 6.51 4.48 8.00
C SER A 175 5.01 4.71 8.10
N PHE A 176 4.29 4.39 7.03
CA PHE A 176 2.85 4.22 7.08
C PHE A 176 2.43 3.04 6.21
N SER A 177 1.24 2.52 6.46
CA SER A 177 0.64 1.48 5.64
C SER A 177 -0.85 1.66 5.53
N ILE A 178 -1.38 1.22 4.39
CA ILE A 178 -2.80 1.22 4.09
C ILE A 178 -3.21 -0.21 3.80
N ARG A 179 -4.25 -0.69 4.48
CA ARG A 179 -4.93 -1.95 4.14
C ARG A 179 -6.42 -1.70 3.99
N TYR A 180 -7.04 -2.54 3.19
CA TYR A 180 -8.47 -2.53 2.94
C TYR A 180 -9.09 -3.74 3.61
N ASP A 181 -10.12 -3.51 4.42
CA ASP A 181 -10.74 -4.56 5.22
C ASP A 181 -9.67 -5.36 6.02
N ASP A 182 -9.84 -6.68 6.16
CA ASP A 182 -8.90 -7.56 6.88
C ASP A 182 -7.81 -8.19 5.97
N GLU A 183 -7.51 -7.56 4.83
CA GLU A 183 -6.52 -8.05 3.87
C GLU A 183 -5.07 -7.63 4.20
N PRO A 184 -4.05 -8.28 3.60
CA PRO A 184 -2.67 -7.79 3.62
C PRO A 184 -2.57 -6.33 3.17
N TYR A 185 -1.61 -5.59 3.73
CA TYR A 185 -1.32 -4.20 3.38
C TYR A 185 -1.22 -4.00 1.86
N ASP A 186 -2.02 -3.07 1.32
CA ASP A 186 -2.00 -2.73 -0.09
C ASP A 186 -0.90 -1.71 -0.40
N ILE A 187 -0.69 -0.77 0.52
CA ILE A 187 0.31 0.28 0.40
C ILE A 187 1.20 0.20 1.64
N VAL A 188 2.51 0.16 1.43
CA VAL A 188 3.51 0.24 2.49
C VAL A 188 4.50 1.32 2.09
N ALA A 189 4.72 2.29 2.96
CA ALA A 189 5.64 3.38 2.74
C ALA A 189 6.61 3.52 3.90
N THR A 190 7.87 3.79 3.58
CA THR A 190 8.94 4.01 4.54
C THR A 190 9.65 5.30 4.21
N GLY A 191 9.77 6.19 5.19
CA GLY A 191 10.61 7.38 5.11
C GLY A 191 12.08 6.99 5.20
N ASP A 192 12.94 7.82 4.60
CA ASP A 192 14.37 7.72 4.87
C ASP A 192 14.66 8.08 6.35
N LYS A 193 15.78 7.61 6.91
CA LYS A 193 16.13 7.70 8.35
C LYS A 193 16.17 9.13 8.96
N LYS A 194 15.90 10.17 8.17
CA LYS A 194 15.66 11.55 8.63
C LYS A 194 14.15 11.80 8.60
N LEU A 195 13.58 12.32 9.69
CA LEU A 195 12.16 12.65 9.84
C LEU A 195 11.60 13.28 8.55
N SER A 196 10.93 12.45 7.75
CA SER A 196 10.37 12.87 6.47
C SER A 196 9.00 13.46 6.75
N GLN A 197 8.74 14.67 6.28
CA GLN A 197 7.43 15.29 6.42
C GLN A 197 6.55 14.84 5.25
N ILE A 198 5.34 14.39 5.57
CA ILE A 198 4.33 14.03 4.59
C ILE A 198 3.01 14.74 4.91
N GLN A 199 2.30 15.07 3.84
CA GLN A 199 0.89 15.41 3.92
C GLN A 199 0.08 14.35 3.21
N THR A 200 -0.99 13.92 3.86
CA THR A 200 -1.90 12.89 3.35
C THR A 200 -3.30 13.47 3.31
N ALA A 201 -3.98 13.33 2.17
CA ALA A 201 -5.39 13.67 2.05
C ALA A 201 -6.21 12.47 1.58
N PHE A 202 -7.34 12.27 2.23
CA PHE A 202 -8.38 11.32 1.85
C PHE A 202 -9.57 12.11 1.33
N ILE A 203 -9.91 11.93 0.06
CA ILE A 203 -11.03 12.61 -0.59
C ILE A 203 -12.03 11.55 -1.05
N LYS A 204 -13.24 11.60 -0.51
CA LYS A 204 -14.35 10.75 -0.94
C LYS A 204 -15.14 11.44 -2.04
N LYS A 205 -15.33 10.76 -3.18
CA LYS A 205 -16.35 11.12 -4.19
C LYS A 205 -17.13 9.87 -4.58
N ASP A 206 -18.43 9.84 -4.29
CA ASP A 206 -19.30 8.67 -4.49
C ASP A 206 -18.69 7.37 -3.94
N LYS A 207 -18.58 6.32 -4.76
CA LYS A 207 -17.96 5.04 -4.40
C LYS A 207 -16.45 5.00 -4.66
N SER A 208 -15.79 6.15 -4.64
CA SER A 208 -14.34 6.25 -4.82
C SER A 208 -13.70 7.01 -3.66
N LEU A 209 -12.59 6.49 -3.17
CA LEU A 209 -11.67 7.18 -2.28
C LEU A 209 -10.40 7.53 -3.05
N TYR A 210 -10.00 8.78 -2.99
CA TYR A 210 -8.70 9.24 -3.49
C TYR A 210 -7.78 9.47 -2.30
N ILE A 211 -6.63 8.83 -2.34
CA ILE A 211 -5.56 9.02 -1.37
C ILE A 211 -4.48 9.82 -2.08
N ILE A 212 -4.22 11.03 -1.56
CA ILE A 212 -3.20 11.93 -2.09
C ILE A 212 -2.09 12.02 -1.07
N LEU A 213 -0.86 11.73 -1.51
CA LEU A 213 0.36 11.86 -0.73
C LEU A 213 1.16 13.01 -1.31
N LEU A 214 1.68 13.88 -0.44
CA LEU A 214 2.57 14.97 -0.78
C LEU A 214 3.81 14.90 0.10
N ASN A 215 4.98 14.81 -0.51
CA ASN A 215 6.27 14.86 0.19
C ASN A 215 7.28 15.70 -0.59
N ALA A 216 8.27 16.24 0.12
CA ALA A 216 9.37 16.96 -0.50
C ALA A 216 10.35 15.99 -1.19
N ASP A 217 10.87 16.37 -2.35
CA ASP A 217 11.89 15.61 -3.08
C ASP A 217 13.26 15.62 -2.38
N ASP A 218 13.54 16.71 -1.65
CA ASP A 218 14.72 16.86 -0.79
C ASP A 218 14.26 17.04 0.67
N PRO A 219 14.75 16.24 1.64
CA PRO A 219 14.41 16.39 3.05
C PRO A 219 14.80 17.75 3.66
N LYS A 220 15.62 18.55 2.99
CA LYS A 220 15.94 19.94 3.40
C LYS A 220 14.86 20.94 3.04
N ILE A 221 13.96 20.62 2.11
CA ILE A 221 12.86 21.50 1.72
C ILE A 221 11.79 21.43 2.81
N GLN A 222 11.52 22.57 3.44
CA GLN A 222 10.43 22.69 4.40
C GLN A 222 9.10 22.75 3.66
N MET A 223 8.14 21.95 4.11
CA MET A 223 6.79 21.91 3.55
C MET A 223 5.81 22.64 4.46
N GLU A 224 5.16 23.68 3.93
CA GLU A 224 4.10 24.41 4.64
C GLU A 224 3.00 23.43 5.10
N PRO A 225 2.60 23.41 6.38
CA PRO A 225 1.72 22.36 6.94
C PRO A 225 0.36 22.18 6.25
N ASN A 226 -0.11 23.19 5.52
CA ASN A 226 -1.40 23.19 4.82
C ASN A 226 -1.27 23.18 3.29
N LEU A 227 -0.07 22.93 2.75
CA LEU A 227 0.21 22.99 1.32
C LEU A 227 -0.74 22.08 0.51
N LEU A 228 -0.85 20.81 0.86
CA LEU A 228 -1.73 19.85 0.19
C LEU A 228 -3.20 20.30 0.25
N TYR A 229 -3.65 20.77 1.42
CA TYR A 229 -5.02 21.27 1.57
C TYR A 229 -5.30 22.49 0.68
N SER A 230 -4.33 23.38 0.49
CA SER A 230 -4.45 24.52 -0.42
C SER A 230 -4.50 24.13 -1.90
N MET A 231 -3.94 22.96 -2.24
CA MET A 231 -3.92 22.43 -3.59
C MET A 231 -5.21 21.71 -3.99
N ILE A 232 -5.96 21.19 -3.02
CA ILE A 232 -7.13 20.34 -3.26
C ILE A 232 -8.38 21.18 -3.55
N LYS A 233 -9.15 20.75 -4.55
CA LYS A 233 -10.48 21.28 -4.83
C LYS A 233 -11.49 20.65 -3.85
N LYS A 234 -12.14 21.50 -3.07
CA LYS A 234 -13.16 21.15 -2.07
C LYS A 234 -14.51 20.86 -2.72
#